data_AF-A0A507E8P2-F1
#
_entry.id   AF-A0A507E8P2-F1
#
_cell.length_a   1.000
_cell.length_b   1.000
_cell.length_c   1.000
_cell.angle_alpha   90.00
_cell.angle_beta   90.00
_cell.angle_gamma   90.00
#
_symmetry.space_group_name_H-M   'P 1'
#
loop_
_entity.id
_entity.type
_entity.pdbx_description
1 polymer ?
#
loop_
_entity_poly.entity_id
_entity_poly.type
_entity_poly.pdbx_seq_one_letter_code
_entity_poly.pdbx_strand_id
1 'polypeptide(L)'
;MGFKSLFQRLKVVFRVAPSQNAPPNPKPKKQKKPKRPPPASASPNPEITITAPTPTHAQPPKSPLVRPKYNPEECTFAKLQGKTVAKAPGQITSDTPFTIEDCEDSNIFILTPTAQVTIDCVKRCFIFIAPCDGSVFIRDAEECTFVVASRQFRVRDARALHISLYAATQPVIETSRHVRFSCFRYVYAGLADQFAGTKLPLLLNEWSNIYDFSATKGDNWALEPQLDPTTYPAPPPDTVTPDWDAPNVVPHTLGALPRSKNGSMILLSFTTPSTTAEMLRRLRGHITIVQIRERAYSESDVPLLFGHITDTDVLRLVKQKGRCIAAELEGTETNALLLLENSRPPLADLHCIYFSRSRESASKELRLFFGG
;
A
#
# COMPACT_ATOMS: atom_id res chain seq x y z
N MET A 1 19.72 52.59 10.20
CA MET A 1 20.23 53.06 8.88
C MET A 1 20.92 51.88 8.21
N GLY A 2 20.62 51.60 6.94
CA GLY A 2 21.32 50.58 6.16
C GLY A 2 20.49 49.56 5.37
N PHE A 3 19.19 49.79 5.16
CA PHE A 3 18.43 49.12 4.08
C PHE A 3 18.63 49.91 2.80
N LYS A 4 19.39 49.38 1.83
CA LYS A 4 19.37 49.66 0.36
C LYS A 4 20.71 49.27 -0.26
N SER A 5 20.82 48.06 -0.81
CA SER A 5 21.72 47.75 -1.94
C SER A 5 21.65 46.25 -2.29
N LEU A 6 20.52 45.75 -2.80
CA LEU A 6 20.51 44.54 -3.63
C LEU A 6 19.21 44.38 -4.44
N PHE A 7 18.72 45.45 -5.05
CA PHE A 7 17.62 45.38 -6.02
C PHE A 7 17.88 46.35 -7.16
N GLN A 8 18.84 46.01 -8.01
CA GLN A 8 18.99 46.64 -9.31
C GLN A 8 19.81 45.73 -10.22
N ARG A 9 19.12 44.92 -11.05
CA ARG A 9 19.51 44.53 -12.42
C ARG A 9 18.61 43.41 -12.95
N LEU A 10 17.71 43.83 -13.85
CA LEU A 10 17.12 43.14 -15.01
C LEU A 10 15.59 43.33 -15.09
N LYS A 11 15.20 44.51 -15.59
CA LYS A 11 13.97 44.71 -16.36
C LYS A 11 14.40 45.11 -17.77
N VAL A 12 14.23 44.23 -18.75
CA VAL A 12 14.14 44.63 -20.17
C VAL A 12 13.04 43.79 -20.84
N VAL A 13 11.88 44.45 -20.97
CA VAL A 13 11.05 44.55 -22.18
C VAL A 13 10.43 43.28 -22.75
N PHE A 14 9.11 43.12 -22.61
CA PHE A 14 8.22 42.88 -23.74
C PHE A 14 6.89 43.62 -23.53
N ARG A 15 6.52 44.43 -24.54
CA ARG A 15 5.27 45.18 -24.66
C ARG A 15 4.09 44.23 -24.86
N VAL A 16 3.00 44.49 -24.14
CA VAL A 16 1.67 43.93 -24.40
C VAL A 16 0.96 44.83 -25.41
N ALA A 17 0.42 44.24 -26.48
CA ALA A 17 -0.57 44.85 -27.36
C ALA A 17 -1.85 43.99 -27.35
N PRO A 18 -3.05 44.58 -27.37
CA PRO A 18 -4.31 43.84 -27.32
C PRO A 18 -4.81 43.47 -28.73
N SER A 19 -5.27 42.23 -28.91
CA SER A 19 -6.03 41.77 -30.09
C SER A 19 -7.08 40.77 -29.58
N GLN A 20 -8.35 41.17 -29.45
CA GLN A 20 -9.41 41.10 -30.45
C GLN A 20 -9.65 39.69 -31.07
N ASN A 21 -10.85 39.18 -30.76
CA ASN A 21 -11.72 38.27 -31.48
C ASN A 21 -11.27 36.82 -31.74
N ALA A 22 -11.81 35.93 -30.91
CA ALA A 22 -11.91 34.50 -31.14
C ALA A 22 -13.00 34.18 -32.19
N PRO A 23 -12.73 33.32 -33.19
CA PRO A 23 -13.77 32.72 -34.02
C PRO A 23 -14.40 31.49 -33.33
N PRO A 24 -15.67 31.16 -33.63
CA PRO A 24 -16.42 30.13 -32.92
C PRO A 24 -16.01 28.70 -33.28
N ASN A 25 -16.11 27.83 -32.28
CA ASN A 25 -15.78 26.41 -32.28
C ASN A 25 -16.64 25.61 -33.29
N PRO A 26 -16.07 24.76 -34.17
CA PRO A 26 -16.87 23.89 -35.02
C PRO A 26 -17.44 22.70 -34.23
N LYS A 27 -18.75 22.46 -34.43
CA LYS A 27 -19.54 21.37 -33.83
C LYS A 27 -18.91 19.98 -34.06
N PRO A 28 -19.01 19.05 -33.09
CA PRO A 28 -18.41 17.72 -33.21
C PRO A 28 -19.09 16.87 -34.30
N LYS A 29 -18.30 16.38 -35.26
CA LYS A 29 -18.73 15.39 -36.25
C LYS A 29 -18.84 14.01 -35.58
N LYS A 30 -20.02 13.40 -35.66
CA LYS A 30 -20.28 12.00 -35.26
C LYS A 30 -19.37 11.04 -36.02
N GLN A 31 -18.41 10.41 -35.34
CA GLN A 31 -17.68 9.25 -35.88
C GLN A 31 -18.48 7.97 -35.60
N LYS A 32 -18.74 7.20 -36.68
CA LYS A 32 -19.39 5.89 -36.64
C LYS A 32 -18.45 4.86 -36.02
N LYS A 33 -18.92 4.13 -35.01
CA LYS A 33 -18.27 2.92 -34.47
C LYS A 33 -18.26 1.81 -35.54
N PRO A 34 -17.11 1.17 -35.85
CA PRO A 34 -17.11 -0.07 -36.62
C PRO A 34 -17.54 -1.26 -35.74
N LYS A 35 -18.49 -2.06 -36.25
CA LYS A 35 -18.99 -3.30 -35.63
C LYS A 35 -17.93 -4.41 -35.73
N ARG A 36 -17.71 -5.13 -34.63
CA ARG A 36 -16.89 -6.34 -34.54
C ARG A 36 -17.74 -7.57 -34.95
N PRO A 37 -17.28 -8.45 -35.86
CA PRO A 37 -17.96 -9.71 -36.17
C PRO A 37 -17.71 -10.78 -35.07
N PRO A 38 -18.61 -11.79 -34.94
CA PRO A 38 -18.54 -12.86 -33.93
C PRO A 38 -17.45 -13.91 -34.22
N PRO A 39 -17.10 -14.77 -33.24
CA PRO A 39 -15.89 -15.59 -33.25
C PRO A 39 -16.01 -16.81 -34.18
N ALA A 40 -14.93 -17.10 -34.90
CA ALA A 40 -14.80 -18.32 -35.71
C ALA A 40 -14.28 -19.48 -34.85
N SER A 41 -14.93 -20.62 -35.05
CA SER A 41 -14.74 -21.94 -34.43
C SER A 41 -13.42 -22.62 -34.77
N ALA A 42 -12.97 -23.45 -33.83
CA ALA A 42 -11.82 -24.33 -33.90
C ALA A 42 -11.89 -25.38 -35.02
N SER A 43 -10.72 -25.75 -35.56
CA SER A 43 -10.43 -27.04 -36.20
C SER A 43 -8.90 -27.29 -36.20
N PRO A 44 -8.46 -28.55 -36.21
CA PRO A 44 -7.21 -29.00 -35.58
C PRO A 44 -5.99 -28.93 -36.51
N ASN A 45 -4.80 -28.71 -35.93
CA ASN A 45 -3.53 -28.82 -36.65
C ASN A 45 -2.81 -30.13 -36.29
N PRO A 46 -2.10 -30.76 -37.25
CA PRO A 46 -1.57 -32.11 -37.13
C PRO A 46 -0.29 -32.18 -36.29
N GLU A 47 -0.17 -33.33 -35.64
CA GLU A 47 0.93 -33.79 -34.79
C GLU A 47 2.21 -33.97 -35.62
N ILE A 48 3.27 -33.23 -35.27
CA ILE A 48 4.62 -33.43 -35.80
C ILE A 48 5.57 -33.63 -34.63
N THR A 49 5.90 -34.89 -34.39
CA THR A 49 6.92 -35.36 -33.46
C THR A 49 8.31 -35.03 -34.01
N ILE A 50 9.07 -34.21 -33.29
CA ILE A 50 10.51 -34.03 -33.53
C ILE A 50 11.25 -34.39 -32.25
N THR A 51 11.93 -35.53 -32.28
CA THR A 51 12.87 -36.00 -31.26
C THR A 51 14.26 -35.40 -31.49
N ALA A 52 14.86 -34.84 -30.44
CA ALA A 52 16.30 -34.54 -30.36
C ALA A 52 16.73 -34.43 -28.87
N PRO A 53 18.02 -34.65 -28.53
CA PRO A 53 18.42 -35.50 -27.41
C PRO A 53 18.73 -34.80 -26.08
N THR A 54 18.68 -35.62 -25.03
CA THR A 54 18.96 -35.34 -23.62
C THR A 54 20.42 -34.92 -23.35
N PRO A 55 20.68 -33.86 -22.57
CA PRO A 55 21.94 -33.68 -21.85
C PRO A 55 21.79 -34.08 -20.38
N THR A 56 22.64 -35.02 -19.97
CA THR A 56 22.82 -35.54 -18.61
C THR A 56 23.43 -34.47 -17.70
N HIS A 57 22.69 -33.97 -16.72
CA HIS A 57 23.25 -33.25 -15.58
C HIS A 57 22.75 -33.90 -14.28
N ALA A 58 23.69 -34.50 -13.54
CA ALA A 58 23.43 -35.11 -12.25
C ALA A 58 22.90 -34.06 -11.25
N GLN A 59 21.70 -34.28 -10.70
CA GLN A 59 21.18 -33.49 -9.59
C GLN A 59 21.83 -33.95 -8.28
N PRO A 60 22.29 -33.03 -7.41
CA PRO A 60 22.68 -33.38 -6.05
C PRO A 60 21.44 -33.88 -5.27
N PRO A 61 21.61 -34.81 -4.31
CA PRO A 61 20.49 -35.47 -3.64
C PRO A 61 19.64 -34.47 -2.87
N LYS A 62 18.36 -34.36 -3.25
CA LYS A 62 17.33 -33.66 -2.47
C LYS A 62 17.02 -34.51 -1.25
N SER A 63 17.55 -34.14 -0.09
CA SER A 63 16.97 -34.57 1.17
C SER A 63 15.49 -34.15 1.19
N PRO A 64 14.54 -35.02 1.58
CA PRO A 64 13.15 -34.63 1.70
C PRO A 64 13.06 -33.60 2.82
N LEU A 65 12.74 -32.35 2.48
CA LEU A 65 12.22 -31.39 3.44
C LEU A 65 10.93 -31.99 4.00
N VAL A 66 10.98 -32.56 5.20
CA VAL A 66 9.81 -32.99 5.94
C VAL A 66 9.02 -31.71 6.24
N ARG A 67 7.99 -31.43 5.43
CA ARG A 67 7.08 -30.33 5.69
C ARG A 67 6.31 -30.68 6.97
N PRO A 68 6.28 -29.80 7.98
CA PRO A 68 5.42 -29.99 9.14
C PRO A 68 4.00 -30.30 8.67
N LYS A 69 3.43 -31.39 9.17
CA LYS A 69 2.11 -31.87 8.73
C LYS A 69 1.06 -30.92 9.31
N TYR A 70 0.28 -30.28 8.45
CA TYR A 70 -0.83 -29.40 8.83
C TYR A 70 -1.75 -30.10 9.85
N ASN A 71 -1.93 -29.50 11.02
CA ASN A 71 -2.88 -29.95 12.03
C ASN A 71 -4.07 -28.96 12.10
N PRO A 72 -5.26 -29.33 11.57
CA PRO A 72 -6.43 -28.46 11.56
C PRO A 72 -6.84 -27.95 12.95
N GLU A 73 -6.68 -28.78 13.99
CA GLU A 73 -7.07 -28.42 15.37
C GLU A 73 -6.18 -27.31 15.95
N GLU A 74 -4.91 -27.27 15.54
CA GLU A 74 -3.98 -26.23 15.95
C GLU A 74 -4.10 -24.95 15.13
N CYS A 75 -4.80 -25.01 13.99
CA CYS A 75 -4.91 -23.91 13.02
C CYS A 75 -6.35 -23.35 12.93
N THR A 76 -7.16 -23.63 13.96
CA THR A 76 -8.56 -23.20 14.02
C THR A 76 -8.87 -22.60 15.38
N PHE A 77 -9.59 -21.48 15.38
CA PHE A 77 -10.32 -20.98 16.54
C PHE A 77 -11.81 -21.04 16.24
N ALA A 78 -12.52 -21.94 16.91
CA ALA A 78 -13.94 -22.18 16.67
C ALA A 78 -14.76 -22.03 17.97
N LYS A 79 -15.99 -21.52 17.86
CA LYS A 79 -17.00 -21.59 18.94
C LYS A 79 -16.53 -20.94 20.26
N LEU A 80 -15.80 -19.84 20.16
CA LEU A 80 -15.36 -19.06 21.31
C LEU A 80 -16.45 -18.09 21.73
N GLN A 81 -16.71 -18.01 23.03
CA GLN A 81 -17.64 -17.03 23.63
C GLN A 81 -16.94 -16.31 24.77
N GLY A 82 -16.82 -14.97 24.71
CA GLY A 82 -16.29 -14.21 25.84
C GLY A 82 -14.82 -14.48 26.15
N LYS A 83 -14.02 -14.94 25.16
CA LYS A 83 -12.65 -15.40 25.39
C LYS A 83 -11.62 -14.48 24.73
N THR A 84 -10.46 -14.37 25.37
CA THR A 84 -9.25 -13.81 24.75
C THR A 84 -8.27 -14.95 24.46
N VAL A 85 -7.95 -15.18 23.20
CA VAL A 85 -7.06 -16.27 22.76
C VAL A 85 -6.03 -15.78 21.77
N ALA A 86 -4.91 -16.50 21.66
CA ALA A 86 -3.86 -16.14 20.72
C ALA A 86 -3.09 -17.34 20.17
N LYS A 87 -2.51 -17.15 18.98
CA LYS A 87 -1.36 -17.90 18.49
C LYS A 87 -0.13 -17.03 18.62
N ALA A 88 0.81 -17.43 19.47
CA ALA A 88 2.03 -16.69 19.72
C ALA A 88 2.96 -16.68 18.48
N PRO A 89 3.91 -15.74 18.39
CA PRO A 89 4.93 -15.74 17.35
C PRO A 89 5.63 -17.11 17.22
N GLY A 90 5.68 -17.66 16.01
CA GLY A 90 6.37 -18.93 15.72
C GLY A 90 5.60 -20.20 16.12
N GLN A 91 4.39 -20.08 16.69
CA GLN A 91 3.59 -21.25 17.11
C GLN A 91 3.04 -22.05 15.91
N ILE A 92 2.84 -21.41 14.76
CA ILE A 92 2.53 -22.07 13.48
C ILE A 92 3.48 -21.56 12.40
N THR A 93 3.65 -22.34 11.35
CA THR A 93 4.51 -21.97 10.21
C THR A 93 3.80 -20.96 9.30
N SER A 94 4.59 -20.10 8.64
CA SER A 94 4.05 -19.02 7.80
C SER A 94 3.29 -19.49 6.56
N ASP A 95 3.49 -20.74 6.13
CA ASP A 95 2.79 -21.36 5.01
C ASP A 95 1.47 -22.04 5.40
N THR A 96 1.07 -21.93 6.66
CA THR A 96 -0.13 -22.57 7.19
C THR A 96 -1.36 -21.67 7.03
N PRO A 97 -2.49 -22.17 6.48
CA PRO A 97 -3.78 -21.48 6.51
C PRO A 97 -4.38 -21.54 7.92
N PHE A 98 -5.21 -20.56 8.27
CA PHE A 98 -5.88 -20.48 9.57
C PHE A 98 -7.38 -20.21 9.41
N THR A 99 -8.19 -20.78 10.30
CA THR A 99 -9.64 -20.60 10.31
C THR A 99 -10.11 -19.99 11.64
N ILE A 100 -11.02 -19.02 11.57
CA ILE A 100 -11.77 -18.52 12.72
C ILE A 100 -13.26 -18.69 12.39
N GLU A 101 -14.01 -19.41 13.21
CA GLU A 101 -15.42 -19.69 12.93
C GLU A 101 -16.32 -19.65 14.18
N ASP A 102 -17.56 -19.20 14.03
CA ASP A 102 -18.60 -19.25 15.07
C ASP A 102 -18.18 -18.61 16.41
N CYS A 103 -17.46 -17.49 16.38
CA CYS A 103 -16.95 -16.83 17.58
C CYS A 103 -17.74 -15.57 17.94
N GLU A 104 -18.09 -15.38 19.21
CA GLU A 104 -18.83 -14.22 19.69
C GLU A 104 -18.21 -13.62 20.96
N ASP A 105 -18.28 -12.30 21.12
CA ASP A 105 -17.75 -11.55 22.28
C ASP A 105 -16.28 -11.85 22.60
N SER A 106 -15.46 -12.15 21.59
CA SER A 106 -14.11 -12.69 21.79
C SER A 106 -13.01 -11.83 21.18
N ASN A 107 -11.82 -11.86 21.81
CA ASN A 107 -10.62 -11.20 21.32
C ASN A 107 -9.63 -12.25 20.81
N ILE A 108 -9.32 -12.23 19.52
CA ILE A 108 -8.55 -13.28 18.86
C ILE A 108 -7.30 -12.66 18.23
N PHE A 109 -6.13 -13.21 18.57
CA PHE A 109 -4.85 -12.70 18.09
C PHE A 109 -4.06 -13.78 17.36
N ILE A 110 -3.86 -13.64 16.05
CA ILE A 110 -2.92 -14.46 15.30
C ILE A 110 -1.63 -13.65 15.18
N LEU A 111 -0.68 -13.87 16.09
CA LEU A 111 0.57 -13.07 16.24
C LEU A 111 1.74 -13.66 15.45
N THR A 112 1.45 -14.41 14.40
CA THR A 112 2.43 -15.10 13.57
C THR A 112 1.97 -15.07 12.11
N PRO A 113 2.89 -15.01 11.13
CA PRO A 113 2.51 -14.99 9.73
C PRO A 113 1.69 -16.22 9.32
N THR A 114 0.80 -16.04 8.34
CA THR A 114 -0.09 -17.09 7.81
C THR A 114 -0.13 -17.09 6.29
N ALA A 115 -0.44 -18.22 5.67
CA ALA A 115 -0.64 -18.27 4.22
C ALA A 115 -1.99 -17.69 3.79
N GLN A 116 -3.03 -17.94 4.56
CA GLN A 116 -4.40 -17.52 4.31
C GLN A 116 -5.18 -17.53 5.62
N VAL A 117 -6.15 -16.64 5.79
CA VAL A 117 -7.10 -16.69 6.90
C VAL A 117 -8.53 -16.61 6.39
N THR A 118 -9.38 -17.53 6.85
CA THR A 118 -10.83 -17.47 6.64
C THR A 118 -11.52 -17.21 7.97
N ILE A 119 -12.45 -16.26 7.96
CA ILE A 119 -13.19 -15.83 9.14
C ILE A 119 -14.67 -15.90 8.82
N ASP A 120 -15.41 -16.68 9.59
CA ASP A 120 -16.80 -17.02 9.32
C ASP A 120 -17.66 -16.87 10.59
N CYS A 121 -18.86 -16.31 10.44
CA CYS A 121 -19.86 -16.27 11.52
C CYS A 121 -19.32 -15.68 12.83
N VAL A 122 -18.73 -14.47 12.78
CA VAL A 122 -18.16 -13.80 13.97
C VAL A 122 -18.95 -12.58 14.38
N LYS A 123 -19.16 -12.40 15.69
CA LYS A 123 -19.98 -11.29 16.22
C LYS A 123 -19.37 -10.62 17.45
N ARG A 124 -19.31 -9.28 17.47
CA ARG A 124 -18.75 -8.50 18.60
C ARG A 124 -17.33 -8.97 18.99
N CYS A 125 -16.50 -9.27 17.99
CA CYS A 125 -15.14 -9.74 18.17
C CYS A 125 -14.11 -8.66 17.83
N PHE A 126 -12.97 -8.69 18.53
CA PHE A 126 -11.74 -8.04 18.08
C PHE A 126 -10.81 -9.10 17.49
N ILE A 127 -10.32 -8.91 16.28
CA ILE A 127 -9.46 -9.88 15.61
C ILE A 127 -8.21 -9.19 15.04
N PHE A 128 -7.04 -9.57 15.57
CA PHE A 128 -5.74 -9.18 15.05
C PHE A 128 -5.14 -10.31 14.21
N ILE A 129 -4.64 -9.97 13.02
CA ILE A 129 -3.93 -10.89 12.13
C ILE A 129 -2.60 -10.25 11.74
N ALA A 130 -1.50 -10.90 12.15
CA ALA A 130 -0.15 -10.62 11.69
C ALA A 130 -0.04 -10.78 10.16
N PRO A 131 1.09 -10.40 9.53
CA PRO A 131 1.25 -10.46 8.07
C PRO A 131 0.78 -11.77 7.42
N CYS A 132 -0.33 -11.71 6.69
CA CYS A 132 -0.88 -12.82 5.94
C CYS A 132 -0.40 -12.76 4.48
N ASP A 133 0.42 -13.74 4.10
CA ASP A 133 1.09 -13.79 2.81
C ASP A 133 0.10 -13.88 1.64
N GLY A 134 -1.11 -14.39 1.89
CA GLY A 134 -2.21 -14.52 0.93
C GLY A 134 -3.44 -13.71 1.25
N SER A 135 -4.58 -14.38 1.30
CA SER A 135 -5.87 -13.71 1.43
C SER A 135 -6.39 -13.78 2.87
N VAL A 136 -7.02 -12.71 3.31
CA VAL A 136 -7.92 -12.74 4.46
C VAL A 136 -9.33 -12.57 3.91
N PHE A 137 -10.20 -13.52 4.20
CA PHE A 137 -11.59 -13.51 3.74
C PHE A 137 -12.54 -13.58 4.93
N ILE A 138 -13.33 -12.53 5.11
CA ILE A 138 -14.30 -12.38 6.19
C ILE A 138 -15.70 -12.57 5.61
N ARG A 139 -16.50 -13.44 6.21
CA ARG A 139 -17.89 -13.73 5.86
C ARG A 139 -18.76 -13.72 7.10
N ASP A 140 -20.00 -13.25 6.96
CA ASP A 140 -21.01 -13.30 8.02
C ASP A 140 -20.51 -12.68 9.35
N ALA A 141 -19.93 -11.47 9.25
CA ALA A 141 -19.33 -10.77 10.38
C ALA A 141 -20.17 -9.56 10.83
N GLU A 142 -20.33 -9.39 12.14
CA GLU A 142 -21.18 -8.34 12.71
C GLU A 142 -20.53 -7.65 13.93
N GLU A 143 -20.49 -6.31 13.92
CA GLU A 143 -20.04 -5.52 15.07
C GLU A 143 -18.59 -5.83 15.50
N CYS A 144 -17.73 -6.17 14.54
CA CYS A 144 -16.35 -6.58 14.80
C CYS A 144 -15.34 -5.49 14.46
N THR A 145 -14.20 -5.53 15.16
CA THR A 145 -13.00 -4.74 14.83
C THR A 145 -11.90 -5.67 14.33
N PHE A 146 -11.33 -5.35 13.18
CA PHE A 146 -10.27 -6.12 12.54
C PHE A 146 -9.01 -5.28 12.39
N VAL A 147 -7.87 -5.83 12.80
CA VAL A 147 -6.55 -5.24 12.55
C VAL A 147 -5.76 -6.25 11.72
N VAL A 148 -5.62 -5.98 10.42
CA VAL A 148 -5.21 -7.01 9.45
C VAL A 148 -4.17 -6.49 8.49
N ALA A 149 -3.11 -7.27 8.29
CA ALA A 149 -2.19 -7.08 7.17
C ALA A 149 -2.28 -8.30 6.23
N SER A 150 -2.64 -8.08 4.97
CA SER A 150 -2.73 -9.16 3.99
C SER A 150 -2.33 -8.73 2.57
N ARG A 151 -2.14 -9.71 1.67
CA ARG A 151 -2.00 -9.42 0.24
C ARG A 151 -3.35 -9.09 -0.39
N GLN A 152 -4.35 -9.95 -0.15
CA GLN A 152 -5.72 -9.77 -0.62
C GLN A 152 -6.66 -9.67 0.57
N PHE A 153 -7.60 -8.74 0.52
CA PHE A 153 -8.59 -8.55 1.56
C PHE A 153 -10.00 -8.59 0.97
N ARG A 154 -10.84 -9.45 1.52
CA ARG A 154 -12.22 -9.65 1.06
C ARG A 154 -13.18 -9.68 2.23
N VAL A 155 -14.33 -9.03 2.07
CA VAL A 155 -15.45 -9.06 3.00
C VAL A 155 -16.73 -9.39 2.26
N ARG A 156 -17.54 -10.29 2.78
CA ARG A 156 -18.87 -10.59 2.26
C ARG A 156 -19.88 -10.73 3.40
N ASP A 157 -21.13 -10.33 3.14
CA ASP A 157 -22.26 -10.55 4.06
C ASP A 157 -22.01 -9.99 5.48
N ALA A 158 -21.38 -8.82 5.59
CA ALA A 158 -20.96 -8.26 6.88
C ALA A 158 -21.61 -6.91 7.20
N ARG A 159 -21.67 -6.56 8.49
CA ARG A 159 -22.21 -5.27 8.94
C ARG A 159 -21.49 -4.68 10.14
N ALA A 160 -21.43 -3.34 10.18
CA ALA A 160 -20.89 -2.58 11.30
C ALA A 160 -19.47 -3.02 11.67
N LEU A 161 -18.56 -2.92 10.70
CA LEU A 161 -17.16 -3.33 10.88
C LEU A 161 -16.25 -2.11 10.99
N HIS A 162 -15.23 -2.21 11.83
CA HIS A 162 -14.07 -1.32 11.83
C HIS A 162 -12.84 -2.10 11.40
N ILE A 163 -12.14 -1.65 10.36
CA ILE A 163 -11.05 -2.40 9.72
C ILE A 163 -9.81 -1.53 9.59
N SER A 164 -8.84 -1.73 10.49
CA SER A 164 -7.50 -1.18 10.39
C SER A 164 -6.65 -2.07 9.48
N LEU A 165 -6.45 -1.63 8.24
CA LEU A 165 -6.02 -2.48 7.13
C LEU A 165 -4.66 -2.10 6.55
N TYR A 166 -3.85 -3.12 6.29
CA TYR A 166 -2.81 -3.11 5.27
C TYR A 166 -3.22 -4.12 4.19
N ALA A 167 -3.26 -3.69 2.93
CA ALA A 167 -3.58 -4.55 1.81
C ALA A 167 -2.65 -4.27 0.62
N ALA A 168 -1.93 -5.28 0.14
CA ALA A 168 -1.04 -5.11 -1.02
C ALA A 168 -1.80 -4.96 -2.35
N THR A 169 -3.10 -5.26 -2.37
CA THR A 169 -4.00 -5.14 -3.52
C THR A 169 -5.31 -4.48 -3.10
N GLN A 170 -6.09 -4.04 -4.09
CA GLN A 170 -7.38 -3.40 -3.88
C GLN A 170 -8.29 -4.24 -2.95
N PRO A 171 -8.67 -3.72 -1.75
CA PRO A 171 -9.62 -4.39 -0.88
C PRO A 171 -11.01 -4.47 -1.52
N VAL A 172 -11.70 -5.59 -1.29
CA VAL A 172 -13.00 -5.87 -1.91
C VAL A 172 -14.06 -6.11 -0.83
N ILE A 173 -15.24 -5.54 -1.02
CA ILE A 173 -16.44 -5.88 -0.27
C ILE A 173 -17.60 -6.30 -1.19
N GLU A 174 -18.50 -7.10 -0.65
CA GLU A 174 -19.73 -7.56 -1.33
C GLU A 174 -20.84 -7.76 -0.28
N THR A 175 -22.09 -7.40 -0.61
CA THR A 175 -23.29 -7.57 0.23
C THR A 175 -23.08 -7.13 1.69
N SER A 176 -22.33 -6.05 1.90
CA SER A 176 -21.91 -5.58 3.22
C SER A 176 -22.31 -4.13 3.44
N ARG A 177 -22.46 -3.69 4.71
CA ARG A 177 -22.90 -2.33 5.04
C ARG A 177 -22.26 -1.77 6.31
N HIS A 178 -22.06 -0.46 6.37
CA HIS A 178 -21.39 0.22 7.48
C HIS A 178 -19.99 -0.35 7.78
N VAL A 179 -19.21 -0.60 6.72
CA VAL A 179 -17.81 -1.03 6.85
C VAL A 179 -16.90 0.20 6.86
N ARG A 180 -16.13 0.41 7.92
CA ARG A 180 -15.18 1.52 8.00
C ARG A 180 -13.76 1.02 7.87
N PHE A 181 -12.97 1.70 7.04
CA PHE A 181 -11.57 1.37 6.80
C PHE A 181 -10.64 2.47 7.32
N SER A 182 -9.55 2.07 7.95
CA SER A 182 -8.46 2.94 8.38
C SER A 182 -7.10 2.33 8.02
N CYS A 183 -6.04 3.13 7.96
CA CYS A 183 -4.69 2.61 7.73
C CYS A 183 -4.22 1.73 8.91
N PHE A 184 -3.59 0.58 8.60
CA PHE A 184 -3.05 -0.37 9.58
C PHE A 184 -2.31 0.29 10.74
N ARG A 185 -2.73 -0.01 11.96
CA ARG A 185 -2.03 0.39 13.19
C ARG A 185 -1.94 -0.79 14.14
N TYR A 186 -0.72 -1.30 14.32
CA TYR A 186 -0.39 -2.21 15.42
C TYR A 186 1.13 -2.32 15.55
N VAL A 187 1.66 -2.45 16.76
CA VAL A 187 3.10 -2.60 17.01
C VAL A 187 3.35 -3.51 18.20
N TYR A 188 4.29 -4.43 18.04
CA TYR A 188 4.92 -5.23 19.09
C TYR A 188 6.32 -5.64 18.61
N ALA A 189 7.17 -6.06 19.53
CA ALA A 189 8.50 -6.59 19.22
C ALA A 189 8.42 -7.80 18.27
N GLY A 190 9.08 -7.72 17.11
CA GLY A 190 9.11 -8.79 16.10
C GLY A 190 8.11 -8.63 14.95
N LEU A 191 7.14 -7.71 15.02
CA LEU A 191 6.21 -7.47 13.90
C LEU A 191 6.93 -7.01 12.62
N ALA A 192 7.97 -6.18 12.77
CA ALA A 192 8.78 -5.73 11.63
C ALA A 192 9.50 -6.90 10.94
N ASP A 193 10.07 -7.82 11.71
CA ASP A 193 10.74 -9.02 11.20
C ASP A 193 9.74 -9.97 10.53
N GLN A 194 8.52 -10.06 11.08
CA GLN A 194 7.43 -10.82 10.46
C GLN A 194 7.06 -10.25 9.08
N PHE A 195 6.90 -8.93 8.95
CA PHE A 195 6.69 -8.30 7.64
C PHE A 195 7.85 -8.60 6.69
N ALA A 196 9.10 -8.45 7.14
CA ALA A 196 10.29 -8.71 6.34
C ALA A 196 10.42 -10.19 5.90
N GLY A 197 9.90 -11.13 6.70
CA GLY A 197 9.85 -12.56 6.37
C GLY A 197 8.72 -12.95 5.42
N THR A 198 7.74 -12.07 5.17
CA THR A 198 6.66 -12.29 4.21
C THR A 198 6.93 -11.68 2.84
N LYS A 199 6.10 -12.04 1.86
CA LYS A 199 6.10 -11.45 0.51
C LYS A 199 5.21 -10.21 0.42
N LEU A 200 4.94 -9.55 1.54
CA LEU A 200 4.17 -8.31 1.61
C LEU A 200 5.11 -7.10 1.50
N PRO A 201 5.11 -6.38 0.36
CA PRO A 201 5.98 -5.22 0.20
C PRO A 201 5.48 -4.04 1.04
N LEU A 202 6.19 -3.71 2.11
CA LEU A 202 5.79 -2.75 3.16
C LEU A 202 5.21 -1.41 2.67
N LEU A 203 5.69 -0.90 1.52
CA LEU A 203 5.31 0.39 0.95
C LEU A 203 4.12 0.33 -0.03
N LEU A 204 3.62 -0.88 -0.33
CA LEU A 204 2.45 -1.08 -1.18
C LEU A 204 1.23 -1.33 -0.29
N ASN A 205 0.48 -0.25 0.00
CA ASN A 205 -0.69 -0.33 0.85
C ASN A 205 -1.90 0.39 0.22
N GLU A 206 -2.82 -0.40 -0.33
CA GLU A 206 -4.04 0.01 -1.02
C GLU A 206 -5.27 0.08 -0.09
N TRP A 207 -5.06 0.15 1.24
CA TRP A 207 -6.12 0.06 2.26
C TRP A 207 -7.34 0.97 2.06
N SER A 208 -7.19 2.10 1.35
CA SER A 208 -8.24 3.10 1.13
C SER A 208 -8.91 3.04 -0.25
N ASN A 209 -8.44 2.16 -1.13
CA ASN A 209 -8.96 2.01 -2.49
C ASN A 209 -9.98 0.87 -2.54
N ILE A 210 -11.16 1.06 -1.95
CA ILE A 210 -12.13 -0.02 -1.78
C ILE A 210 -12.94 -0.25 -3.05
N TYR A 211 -13.07 -1.51 -3.47
CA TYR A 211 -14.02 -1.92 -4.51
C TYR A 211 -15.24 -2.61 -3.88
N ASP A 212 -16.43 -2.11 -4.19
CA ASP A 212 -17.70 -2.65 -3.69
C ASP A 212 -18.51 -3.28 -4.84
N PHE A 213 -18.67 -4.61 -4.81
CA PHE A 213 -19.46 -5.36 -5.79
C PHE A 213 -20.97 -5.08 -5.69
N SER A 214 -21.45 -4.54 -4.57
CA SER A 214 -22.88 -4.36 -4.26
C SER A 214 -23.29 -2.89 -4.18
N ALA A 215 -22.50 -2.00 -4.77
CA ALA A 215 -22.77 -0.57 -4.84
C ALA A 215 -24.09 -0.30 -5.59
N THR A 216 -25.18 -0.10 -4.87
CA THR A 216 -26.54 -0.02 -5.46
C THR A 216 -27.26 1.31 -5.25
N LYS A 217 -26.93 2.13 -4.22
CA LYS A 217 -27.37 3.55 -4.03
C LYS A 217 -26.98 4.22 -2.69
N GLY A 218 -26.19 3.56 -1.84
CA GLY A 218 -25.71 4.14 -0.57
C GLY A 218 -24.27 3.75 -0.27
N ASP A 219 -23.65 4.45 0.67
CA ASP A 219 -22.27 4.21 1.08
C ASP A 219 -22.19 3.00 2.01
N ASN A 220 -22.02 1.82 1.41
CA ASN A 220 -21.80 0.56 2.14
C ASN A 220 -20.54 0.60 3.00
N TRP A 221 -19.61 1.49 2.68
CA TRP A 221 -18.36 1.67 3.36
C TRP A 221 -17.95 3.15 3.44
N ALA A 222 -17.06 3.46 4.37
CA ALA A 222 -16.43 4.77 4.50
C ALA A 222 -14.98 4.63 4.94
N LEU A 223 -14.18 5.66 4.69
CA LEU A 223 -12.86 5.80 5.30
C LEU A 223 -12.98 6.54 6.63
N GLU A 224 -12.16 6.18 7.59
CA GLU A 224 -12.04 6.88 8.86
C GLU A 224 -10.57 7.12 9.22
N PRO A 225 -10.28 8.10 10.10
CA PRO A 225 -8.94 8.27 10.65
C PRO A 225 -8.41 6.98 11.25
N GLN A 226 -7.08 6.83 11.27
CA GLN A 226 -6.43 5.70 11.92
C GLN A 226 -6.99 5.50 13.34
N LEU A 227 -7.47 4.28 13.61
CA LEU A 227 -8.00 3.90 14.91
C LEU A 227 -6.96 4.09 16.01
N ASP A 228 -7.41 4.52 17.19
CA ASP A 228 -6.56 4.67 18.37
C ASP A 228 -6.20 3.28 18.93
N PRO A 229 -4.93 2.85 18.83
CA PRO A 229 -4.55 1.51 19.26
C PRO A 229 -4.64 1.31 20.77
N THR A 230 -4.72 2.38 21.56
CA THR A 230 -4.92 2.27 23.02
C THR A 230 -6.31 1.73 23.38
N THR A 231 -7.25 1.73 22.43
CA THR A 231 -8.60 1.16 22.59
C THR A 231 -8.67 -0.34 22.27
N TYR A 232 -7.61 -0.92 21.69
CA TYR A 232 -7.58 -2.33 21.36
C TYR A 232 -7.47 -3.19 22.64
N PRO A 233 -8.12 -4.36 22.68
CA PRO A 233 -7.91 -5.33 23.74
C PRO A 233 -6.43 -5.76 23.80
N ALA A 234 -5.94 -6.04 25.01
CA ALA A 234 -4.59 -6.59 25.18
C ALA A 234 -4.56 -8.08 24.77
N PRO A 235 -3.51 -8.54 24.08
CA PRO A 235 -3.29 -9.98 23.88
C PRO A 235 -2.97 -10.69 25.21
N PRO A 236 -3.04 -12.03 25.26
CA PRO A 236 -2.61 -12.80 26.44
C PRO A 236 -1.17 -12.45 26.88
N PRO A 237 -0.90 -12.29 28.19
CA PRO A 237 0.41 -11.82 28.68
C PRO A 237 1.63 -12.69 28.31
N ASP A 238 1.40 -13.96 28.01
CA ASP A 238 2.41 -14.96 27.62
C ASP A 238 2.76 -14.93 26.13
N THR A 239 2.25 -13.94 25.38
CA THR A 239 2.44 -13.84 23.93
C THR A 239 3.36 -12.70 23.53
N VAL A 240 2.80 -11.49 23.35
CA VAL A 240 3.53 -10.27 23.02
C VAL A 240 3.00 -9.12 23.84
N THR A 241 3.82 -8.07 24.00
CA THR A 241 3.38 -6.80 24.59
C THR A 241 3.30 -5.75 23.50
N PRO A 242 2.12 -5.16 23.24
CA PRO A 242 2.01 -4.03 22.33
C PRO A 242 2.81 -2.82 22.82
N ASP A 243 3.45 -2.12 21.89
CA ASP A 243 4.20 -0.89 22.16
C ASP A 243 3.64 0.24 21.29
N TRP A 244 2.79 1.07 21.88
CA TRP A 244 2.09 2.13 21.16
C TRP A 244 2.96 3.37 20.91
N ASP A 245 4.05 3.54 21.66
CA ASP A 245 5.00 4.64 21.49
C ASP A 245 6.03 4.34 20.39
N ALA A 246 6.29 3.05 20.14
CA ALA A 246 7.14 2.61 19.05
C ALA A 246 6.61 3.03 17.66
N PRO A 247 7.53 3.24 16.70
CA PRO A 247 7.14 3.56 15.34
C PRO A 247 6.34 2.43 14.69
N ASN A 248 5.27 2.78 13.99
CA ASN A 248 4.49 1.81 13.23
C ASN A 248 5.34 1.18 12.12
N VAL A 249 5.22 -0.15 11.95
CA VAL A 249 5.95 -0.89 10.91
C VAL A 249 5.49 -0.41 9.53
N VAL A 250 4.17 -0.40 9.31
CA VAL A 250 3.56 0.14 8.09
C VAL A 250 3.54 1.68 8.19
N PRO A 251 4.10 2.43 7.23
CA PRO A 251 3.96 3.87 7.22
C PRO A 251 2.48 4.28 7.23
N HIS A 252 2.11 5.20 8.12
CA HIS A 252 0.75 5.74 8.15
C HIS A 252 0.54 6.61 6.91
N THR A 253 -0.42 6.22 6.07
CA THR A 253 -0.83 6.99 4.89
C THR A 253 -2.25 7.52 5.05
N LEU A 254 -2.51 8.71 4.52
CA LEU A 254 -3.84 9.32 4.48
C LEU A 254 -4.78 8.59 3.50
N GLY A 255 -4.23 8.00 2.44
CA GLY A 255 -5.00 7.36 1.40
C GLY A 255 -5.94 8.35 0.70
N ALA A 256 -7.19 7.94 0.51
CA ALA A 256 -8.25 8.77 -0.04
C ALA A 256 -9.05 9.59 1.00
N LEU A 257 -8.57 9.69 2.25
CA LEU A 257 -9.16 10.62 3.23
C LEU A 257 -9.00 12.08 2.79
N PRO A 258 -9.83 13.00 3.34
CA PRO A 258 -9.72 14.43 3.04
C PRO A 258 -8.32 14.99 3.30
N ARG A 259 -7.82 15.71 2.29
CA ARG A 259 -6.49 16.33 2.26
C ARG A 259 -6.45 17.65 3.01
N SER A 260 -5.27 18.04 3.48
CA SER A 260 -5.07 19.40 3.99
C SER A 260 -4.97 20.41 2.83
N LYS A 261 -5.13 21.70 3.13
CA LYS A 261 -4.92 22.78 2.14
C LYS A 261 -3.44 23.12 1.94
N ASN A 262 -2.55 22.50 2.73
CA ASN A 262 -1.11 22.67 2.63
C ASN A 262 -0.68 21.91 1.38
N GLY A 263 -0.02 22.59 0.43
CA GLY A 263 0.28 21.99 -0.87
C GLY A 263 1.02 20.66 -0.75
N SER A 264 0.74 19.74 -1.68
CA SER A 264 1.46 18.47 -1.79
C SER A 264 2.82 18.67 -2.46
N MET A 265 3.78 17.82 -2.10
CA MET A 265 5.05 17.58 -2.79
C MET A 265 5.17 16.10 -3.14
N ILE A 266 6.09 15.76 -4.04
CA ILE A 266 6.48 14.37 -4.27
C ILE A 266 7.89 14.12 -3.75
N LEU A 267 8.08 12.96 -3.14
CA LEU A 267 9.37 12.32 -2.94
C LEU A 267 9.49 11.21 -3.98
N LEU A 268 10.52 11.24 -4.80
CA LEU A 268 10.92 10.13 -5.66
C LEU A 268 12.17 9.48 -5.04
N SER A 269 12.05 8.23 -4.62
CA SER A 269 13.15 7.44 -4.09
C SER A 269 13.62 6.40 -5.10
N PHE A 270 14.94 6.35 -5.31
CA PHE A 270 15.63 5.36 -6.14
C PHE A 270 16.42 4.36 -5.29
N THR A 271 16.19 4.35 -3.98
CA THR A 271 16.81 3.44 -3.01
C THR A 271 16.02 2.14 -2.86
N THR A 272 16.44 1.27 -1.95
CA THR A 272 15.64 0.11 -1.56
C THR A 272 14.33 0.54 -0.86
N PRO A 273 13.28 -0.31 -0.89
CA PRO A 273 12.06 -0.07 -0.12
C PRO A 273 12.31 0.11 1.38
N SER A 274 13.22 -0.68 1.97
CA SER A 274 13.55 -0.59 3.39
C SER A 274 14.16 0.75 3.76
N THR A 275 15.11 1.24 2.94
CA THR A 275 15.71 2.57 3.12
C THR A 275 14.66 3.68 2.98
N THR A 276 13.76 3.55 2.00
CA THR A 276 12.67 4.53 1.79
C THR A 276 11.68 4.52 2.96
N ALA A 277 11.32 3.34 3.48
CA ALA A 277 10.44 3.20 4.64
C ALA A 277 11.06 3.86 5.88
N GLU A 278 12.37 3.69 6.10
CA GLU A 278 13.09 4.37 7.18
C GLU A 278 13.06 5.89 7.00
N MET A 279 13.31 6.41 5.80
CA MET A 279 13.20 7.86 5.51
C MET A 279 11.81 8.39 5.83
N LEU A 280 10.75 7.72 5.35
CA LEU A 280 9.37 8.10 5.62
C LEU A 280 9.03 8.04 7.11
N ARG A 281 9.58 7.06 7.84
CA ARG A 281 9.43 6.92 9.30
C ARG A 281 10.04 8.10 10.05
N ARG A 282 11.16 8.66 9.58
CA ARG A 282 11.80 9.85 10.17
C ARG A 282 11.00 11.13 9.93
N LEU A 283 10.18 11.17 8.89
CA LEU A 283 9.30 12.31 8.60
C LEU A 283 7.99 12.28 9.39
N ARG A 284 7.71 11.19 10.13
CA ARG A 284 6.51 11.04 10.96
C ARG A 284 6.38 12.21 11.93
N GLY A 285 5.16 12.75 12.05
CA GLY A 285 4.85 13.88 12.94
C GLY A 285 5.21 15.26 12.38
N HIS A 286 6.03 15.31 11.34
CA HIS A 286 6.37 16.56 10.65
C HIS A 286 5.61 16.72 9.32
N ILE A 287 5.33 15.59 8.66
CA ILE A 287 4.75 15.54 7.32
C ILE A 287 3.68 14.46 7.29
N THR A 288 2.60 14.72 6.56
CA THR A 288 1.57 13.71 6.28
C THR A 288 1.96 12.98 5.00
N ILE A 289 2.05 11.65 5.07
CA ILE A 289 2.21 10.82 3.88
C ILE A 289 0.81 10.59 3.31
N VAL A 290 0.56 11.04 2.08
CA VAL A 290 -0.76 10.87 1.47
C VAL A 290 -0.89 9.47 0.89
N GLN A 291 0.02 9.09 0.01
CA GLN A 291 0.03 7.80 -0.66
C GLN A 291 1.45 7.46 -1.15
N ILE A 292 1.70 6.17 -1.35
CA ILE A 292 2.99 5.66 -1.82
C ILE A 292 2.71 4.68 -2.97
N ARG A 293 3.49 4.76 -4.04
CA ARG A 293 3.45 3.82 -5.16
C ARG A 293 4.86 3.48 -5.62
N GLU A 294 5.11 2.19 -5.83
CA GLU A 294 6.26 1.77 -6.63
C GLU A 294 5.89 1.86 -8.11
N ARG A 295 6.79 2.43 -8.92
CA ARG A 295 6.60 2.56 -10.35
C ARG A 295 7.81 2.07 -11.10
N ALA A 296 7.63 1.01 -11.89
CA ALA A 296 8.55 0.62 -12.94
C ALA A 296 8.39 1.53 -14.16
N TYR A 297 9.47 1.77 -14.88
CA TYR A 297 9.48 2.58 -16.10
C TYR A 297 10.57 2.11 -17.06
N SER A 298 10.35 2.33 -18.34
CA SER A 298 11.27 2.04 -19.45
C SER A 298 12.02 3.29 -19.91
N GLU A 299 13.04 3.14 -20.76
CA GLU A 299 13.76 4.27 -21.34
C GLU A 299 12.84 5.24 -22.10
N SER A 300 11.80 4.72 -22.78
CA SER A 300 10.82 5.56 -23.48
C SER A 300 9.94 6.39 -22.56
N ASP A 301 9.78 5.98 -21.30
CA ASP A 301 8.99 6.73 -20.31
C ASP A 301 9.79 7.88 -19.69
N VAL A 302 11.12 7.83 -19.74
CA VAL A 302 11.99 8.78 -19.04
C VAL A 302 11.73 10.24 -19.42
N PRO A 303 11.61 10.62 -20.70
CA PRO A 303 11.31 12.00 -21.07
C PRO A 303 9.96 12.48 -20.53
N LEU A 304 8.96 11.60 -20.48
CA LEU A 304 7.62 11.92 -19.98
C LEU A 304 7.61 12.09 -18.46
N LEU A 305 8.19 11.13 -17.74
CA LEU A 305 8.13 11.07 -16.28
C LEU A 305 9.13 12.00 -15.61
N PHE A 306 10.33 12.14 -16.16
CA PHE A 306 11.44 12.83 -15.50
C PHE A 306 12.02 13.98 -16.32
N GLY A 307 11.52 14.27 -17.53
CA GLY A 307 12.07 15.32 -18.39
C GLY A 307 11.97 16.75 -17.84
N HIS A 308 11.24 16.95 -16.74
CA HIS A 308 11.18 18.20 -16.01
C HIS A 308 12.30 18.34 -14.96
N ILE A 309 12.95 17.25 -14.58
CA ILE A 309 14.05 17.22 -13.61
C ILE A 309 15.34 17.64 -14.31
N THR A 310 16.04 18.65 -13.76
CA THR A 310 17.32 19.12 -14.30
C THR A 310 18.53 18.65 -13.49
N ASP A 311 18.29 17.95 -12.38
CA ASP A 311 19.34 17.43 -11.51
C ASP A 311 20.11 16.30 -12.22
N THR A 312 21.40 16.51 -12.47
CA THR A 312 22.22 15.56 -13.23
C THR A 312 22.44 14.25 -12.49
N ASP A 313 22.47 14.25 -11.16
CA ASP A 313 22.69 13.05 -10.37
C ASP A 313 21.40 12.22 -10.31
N VAL A 314 20.24 12.87 -10.12
CA VAL A 314 18.94 12.19 -10.21
C VAL A 314 18.72 11.63 -11.62
N LEU A 315 19.03 12.38 -12.69
CA LEU A 315 18.90 11.87 -14.06
C LEU A 315 19.84 10.69 -14.34
N ARG A 316 21.03 10.65 -13.71
CA ARG A 316 21.92 9.48 -13.78
C ARG A 316 21.26 8.26 -13.12
N LEU A 317 20.66 8.45 -11.94
CA LEU A 317 19.92 7.39 -11.24
C LEU A 317 18.73 6.90 -12.06
N VAL A 318 17.93 7.81 -12.62
CA VAL A 318 16.79 7.46 -13.49
C VAL A 318 17.22 6.59 -14.67
N LYS A 319 18.38 6.85 -15.28
CA LYS A 319 18.90 6.01 -16.38
C LYS A 319 19.43 4.66 -15.91
N GLN A 320 19.97 4.59 -14.70
CA GLN A 320 20.52 3.37 -14.13
C GLN A 320 19.46 2.46 -13.50
N LYS A 321 18.37 3.06 -13.01
CA LYS A 321 17.28 2.39 -12.29
C LYS A 321 16.09 2.29 -13.24
N GLY A 322 15.46 1.12 -13.32
CA GLY A 322 14.20 0.93 -14.07
C GLY A 322 12.94 1.05 -13.20
N ARG A 323 13.08 1.60 -11.99
CA ARG A 323 12.01 1.71 -11.00
C ARG A 323 12.29 2.81 -9.99
N CYS A 324 11.24 3.37 -9.40
CA CYS A 324 11.31 4.29 -8.27
C CYS A 324 10.10 4.11 -7.35
N ILE A 325 10.23 4.57 -6.11
CA ILE A 325 9.12 4.71 -5.18
C ILE A 325 8.72 6.18 -5.18
N ALA A 326 7.49 6.46 -5.56
CA ALA A 326 6.89 7.79 -5.45
C ALA A 326 6.06 7.85 -4.15
N ALA A 327 6.33 8.84 -3.30
CA ALA A 327 5.50 9.17 -2.16
C ALA A 327 4.94 10.58 -2.33
N GLU A 328 3.62 10.71 -2.28
CA GLU A 328 2.96 12.00 -2.15
C GLU A 328 2.97 12.40 -0.68
N LEU A 329 3.46 13.61 -0.41
CA LEU A 329 3.64 14.14 0.93
C LEU A 329 2.93 15.50 1.05
N GLU A 330 2.29 15.77 2.18
CA GLU A 330 1.73 17.08 2.52
C GLU A 330 2.57 17.73 3.63
N GLY A 331 3.09 18.92 3.35
CA GLY A 331 3.98 19.67 4.24
C GLY A 331 4.72 20.78 3.50
N THR A 332 5.60 21.51 4.19
CA THR A 332 6.47 22.50 3.54
C THR A 332 7.77 21.86 3.06
N GLU A 333 8.08 21.98 1.77
CA GLU A 333 9.26 21.37 1.10
C GLU A 333 10.56 21.63 1.87
N THR A 334 10.68 22.83 2.45
CA THR A 334 11.87 23.32 3.16
C THR A 334 12.23 22.52 4.41
N ASN A 335 11.30 21.75 5.00
CA ASN A 335 11.57 20.99 6.22
C ASN A 335 11.88 19.52 5.96
N ALA A 336 11.32 18.90 4.91
CA ALA A 336 11.43 17.45 4.71
C ALA A 336 12.89 16.99 4.53
N LEU A 337 13.58 17.59 3.55
CA LEU A 337 14.96 17.23 3.25
C LEU A 337 15.90 17.60 4.40
N LEU A 338 15.74 18.80 4.98
CA LEU A 338 16.53 19.22 6.14
C LEU A 338 16.35 18.30 7.35
N LEU A 339 15.13 17.79 7.60
CA LEU A 339 14.88 16.82 8.67
C LEU A 339 15.64 15.52 8.44
N LEU A 340 15.69 15.04 7.19
CA LEU A 340 16.43 13.83 6.83
C LEU A 340 17.94 14.04 6.91
N GLU A 341 18.47 15.16 6.42
CA GLU A 341 19.90 15.50 6.47
C GLU A 341 20.42 15.66 7.89
N ASN A 342 19.62 16.26 8.77
CA ASN A 342 19.97 16.46 10.18
C ASN A 342 19.63 15.26 11.06
N SER A 343 19.01 14.20 10.51
CA SER A 343 18.63 13.02 11.28
C SER A 343 19.83 12.28 11.85
N ARG A 344 19.61 11.61 12.98
CA ARG A 344 20.60 10.79 13.68
C ARG A 344 20.06 9.38 13.95
N PRO A 345 20.80 8.32 13.61
CA PRO A 345 22.03 8.32 12.82
C PRO A 345 21.79 8.86 11.39
N PRO A 346 22.86 9.33 10.69
CA PRO A 346 22.73 9.78 9.31
C PRO A 346 22.15 8.70 8.41
N LEU A 347 21.25 9.08 7.50
CA LEU A 347 20.67 8.17 6.53
C LEU A 347 21.64 7.97 5.36
N ALA A 348 21.87 6.70 5.00
CA ALA A 348 22.52 6.37 3.75
C ALA A 348 21.62 6.75 2.56
N ASP A 349 22.25 6.93 1.39
CA ASP A 349 21.57 7.10 0.11
C ASP A 349 20.61 8.30 0.01
N LEU A 350 20.79 9.36 0.81
CA LEU A 350 20.04 10.62 0.63
C LEU A 350 20.30 11.27 -0.74
N HIS A 351 21.44 11.00 -1.37
CA HIS A 351 21.71 11.42 -2.75
C HIS A 351 20.89 10.65 -3.79
N CYS A 352 20.16 9.61 -3.38
CA CYS A 352 19.30 8.78 -4.23
C CYS A 352 17.80 9.14 -4.13
N ILE A 353 17.46 10.29 -3.54
CA ILE A 353 16.09 10.79 -3.49
C ILE A 353 15.97 12.15 -4.17
N TYR A 354 14.77 12.45 -4.66
CA TYR A 354 14.39 13.74 -5.22
C TYR A 354 13.13 14.24 -4.53
N PHE A 355 13.10 15.52 -4.18
CA PHE A 355 11.88 16.22 -3.77
C PHE A 355 11.48 17.21 -4.87
N SER A 356 10.17 17.44 -5.00
CA SER A 356 9.64 18.58 -5.77
C SER A 356 10.35 19.87 -5.38
N ARG A 357 10.65 20.70 -6.38
CA ARG A 357 11.37 21.98 -6.19
C ARG A 357 10.44 23.17 -6.01
N SER A 358 9.17 23.00 -6.39
CA SER A 358 8.12 23.99 -6.16
C SER A 358 6.75 23.32 -6.20
N ARG A 359 5.75 24.05 -5.70
CA ARG A 359 4.34 23.63 -5.75
C ARG A 359 3.84 23.37 -7.18
N GLU A 360 4.30 24.15 -8.15
CA GLU A 360 3.94 23.98 -9.57
C GLU A 360 4.55 22.69 -10.14
N SER A 361 5.82 22.40 -9.83
CA SER A 361 6.46 21.15 -10.26
C SER A 361 5.79 19.95 -9.60
N ALA A 362 5.53 20.04 -8.28
CA ALA A 362 4.82 19.03 -7.51
C ALA A 362 3.46 18.68 -8.13
N SER A 363 2.64 19.68 -8.48
CA SER A 363 1.33 19.41 -9.08
C SER A 363 1.42 18.65 -10.41
N LYS A 364 2.44 18.92 -11.23
CA LYS A 364 2.67 18.22 -12.49
C LYS A 364 3.19 16.80 -12.22
N GLU A 365 4.16 16.66 -11.34
CA GLU A 365 4.77 15.40 -10.91
C GLU A 365 3.72 14.44 -10.34
N LEU A 366 2.87 14.92 -9.44
CA LEU A 366 1.80 14.11 -8.85
C LEU A 366 0.81 13.59 -9.91
N ARG A 367 0.46 14.40 -10.91
CA ARG A 367 -0.36 13.93 -12.03
C ARG A 367 0.35 12.86 -12.85
N LEU A 368 1.67 13.00 -13.08
CA LEU A 368 2.43 12.01 -13.82
C LEU A 368 2.48 10.68 -13.07
N PHE A 369 2.72 10.69 -11.75
CA PHE A 369 2.94 9.49 -10.93
C PHE A 369 1.69 8.85 -10.32
N PHE A 370 0.64 9.64 -10.06
CA PHE A 370 -0.59 9.18 -9.42
C PHE A 370 -1.85 9.47 -10.23
N GLY A 371 -1.79 10.30 -11.28
CA GLY A 371 -2.92 10.59 -12.16
C GLY A 371 -3.17 9.44 -13.14
N GLY A 372 -4.05 8.52 -12.74
CA GLY A 372 -4.64 7.48 -13.56
C GLY A 372 -6.13 7.71 -13.76
#